data_AF-A0A480AIV7-F1
#
_entry.id   AF-A0A480AIV7-F1
#
_cell.length_a   1.000
_cell.length_b   1.000
_cell.length_c   1.000
_cell.angle_alpha   90.00
_cell.angle_beta   90.00
_cell.angle_gamma   90.00
#
_symmetry.space_group_name_H-M   'P 1'
#
loop_
_entity.id
_entity.type
_entity.pdbx_description
1 polymer ?
#
loop_
_entity_poly.entity_id
_entity_poly.type
_entity_poly.pdbx_seq_one_letter_code
_entity_poly.pdbx_strand_id
1 'polypeptide(L)'
;MSFVPLTLNLVEGSVSFSFSPQAAQELKAEINELMKSLKAVAAKTTPGTGKVSPQPSLEYRYTGDVFVEIFCNPNIWPTPFAAKVLLTIRNLGIRLTTEAELTRVIEDLNQYLEQF
;
A
#
# COMPACT_ATOMS: atom_id res chain seq x y z
N MET A 1 10.45 -23.77 11.57
CA MET A 1 9.32 -22.81 11.46
C MET A 1 9.02 -22.67 9.98
N SER A 2 7.78 -22.86 9.56
CA SER A 2 7.37 -22.66 8.16
C SER A 2 7.49 -21.18 7.81
N PHE A 3 8.27 -20.90 6.78
CA PHE A 3 8.37 -19.55 6.22
C PHE A 3 7.13 -19.28 5.37
N VAL A 4 6.33 -18.29 5.76
CA VAL A 4 5.15 -17.84 5.01
C VAL A 4 5.54 -16.55 4.27
N PRO A 5 5.58 -16.54 2.93
CA PRO A 5 5.86 -15.32 2.16
C PRO A 5 4.62 -14.42 2.10
N LEU A 6 4.84 -13.11 2.07
CA LEU A 6 3.79 -12.17 1.67
C LEU A 6 3.65 -12.26 0.14
N THR A 7 2.43 -12.50 -0.33
CA THR A 7 2.10 -12.52 -1.76
C THR A 7 1.20 -11.35 -2.08
N LEU A 8 1.67 -10.43 -2.92
CA LEU A 8 0.87 -9.33 -3.45
C LEU A 8 0.41 -9.69 -4.86
N ASN A 9 -0.89 -9.73 -5.06
CA ASN A 9 -1.53 -9.92 -6.36
C ASN A 9 -1.59 -8.58 -7.07
N LEU A 10 -1.05 -8.56 -8.28
CA LEU A 10 -0.95 -7.39 -9.14
C LEU A 10 -2.06 -7.45 -10.20
N VAL A 11 -2.19 -6.40 -11.01
CA VAL A 11 -3.13 -6.41 -12.16
C VAL A 11 -2.81 -7.57 -13.10
N GLU A 12 -1.52 -7.84 -13.31
CA GLU A 12 -1.03 -8.95 -14.12
C GLU A 12 -0.06 -9.78 -13.27
N GLY A 13 -0.56 -10.91 -12.75
CA GLY A 13 0.23 -11.86 -11.98
C GLY A 13 0.36 -11.51 -10.50
N SER A 14 1.42 -12.00 -9.86
CA SER A 14 1.67 -11.81 -8.44
C SER A 14 3.17 -11.79 -8.14
N VAL A 15 3.51 -11.24 -6.98
CA VAL A 15 4.87 -11.24 -6.44
C VAL A 15 4.85 -11.73 -5.01
N SER A 16 5.70 -12.73 -4.72
CA SER A 16 5.85 -13.31 -3.39
C SER A 16 7.26 -13.06 -2.87
N PHE A 17 7.39 -12.61 -1.64
CA PHE A 17 8.69 -12.28 -1.04
C PHE A 17 8.71 -12.46 0.48
N SER A 18 9.92 -12.56 1.03
CA SER A 18 10.15 -12.56 2.46
C SER A 18 9.75 -11.24 3.07
N PHE A 19 8.81 -11.30 4.01
CA PHE A 19 8.35 -10.15 4.77
C PHE A 19 8.09 -10.61 6.20
N SER A 20 8.34 -9.74 7.19
CA SER A 20 8.10 -10.10 8.59
C SER A 20 6.67 -9.73 9.00
N PRO A 21 6.05 -10.47 9.94
CA PRO A 21 4.73 -10.11 10.47
C PRO A 21 4.71 -8.72 11.10
N GLN A 22 5.79 -8.33 11.77
CA GLN A 22 5.93 -7.00 12.33
C GLN A 22 5.94 -5.91 11.25
N ALA A 23 6.76 -6.07 10.19
CA ALA A 23 6.79 -5.11 9.08
C ALA A 23 5.43 -5.03 8.37
N ALA A 24 4.72 -6.15 8.27
CA ALA A 24 3.35 -6.19 7.74
C ALA A 24 2.35 -5.42 8.61
N GLN A 25 2.46 -5.49 9.93
CA GLN A 25 1.63 -4.68 10.84
C GLN A 25 1.94 -3.19 10.72
N GLU A 26 3.22 -2.82 10.63
CA GLU A 26 3.65 -1.43 10.40
C GLU A 26 3.12 -0.92 9.07
N LEU A 27 3.26 -1.69 7.99
CA LEU A 27 2.71 -1.36 6.68
C LEU A 27 1.18 -1.20 6.72
N LYS A 28 0.48 -2.07 7.45
CA LYS A 28 -0.98 -1.99 7.62
C LYS A 28 -1.38 -0.69 8.33
N ALA A 29 -0.61 -0.24 9.32
CA ALA A 29 -0.87 1.03 10.01
C ALA A 29 -0.73 2.21 9.05
N GLU A 30 0.33 2.25 8.24
CA GLU A 30 0.56 3.29 7.23
C GLU A 30 -0.55 3.31 6.16
N ILE A 31 -0.99 2.14 5.70
CA ILE A 31 -2.10 2.02 4.76
C ILE A 31 -3.42 2.50 5.39
N ASN A 32 -3.65 2.26 6.68
CA ASN A 32 -4.84 2.77 7.37
C ASN A 32 -4.86 4.29 7.45
N GLU A 33 -3.71 4.94 7.67
CA GLU A 33 -3.60 6.40 7.60
C GLU A 33 -3.83 6.91 6.18
N LEU A 34 -3.25 6.26 5.16
CA LEU A 34 -3.53 6.59 3.76
C LEU A 34 -5.03 6.51 3.44
N MET A 35 -5.73 5.48 3.93
CA MET A 35 -7.17 5.34 3.75
C MET A 35 -7.97 6.48 4.40
N LYS A 36 -7.54 7.00 5.55
CA LYS A 36 -8.15 8.19 6.16
C LYS A 36 -7.92 9.42 5.28
N SER A 37 -6.71 9.62 4.78
CA SER A 37 -6.37 10.71 3.86
C SER A 37 -7.17 10.65 2.56
N LEU A 38 -7.31 9.46 1.95
CA LEU A 38 -8.13 9.27 0.73
C LEU A 38 -9.61 9.59 0.98
N LYS A 39 -10.16 9.19 2.13
CA LYS A 39 -11.54 9.56 2.51
C LYS A 39 -11.70 11.07 2.69
N ALA A 40 -10.74 11.72 3.33
CA ALA A 40 -10.73 13.17 3.50
C ALA A 40 -10.66 13.91 2.15
N VAL A 41 -9.93 13.37 1.16
CA VAL A 41 -9.88 13.91 -0.21
C VAL A 41 -11.18 13.66 -0.97
N ALA A 42 -11.75 12.46 -0.91
CA ALA A 42 -12.99 12.14 -1.63
C ALA A 42 -14.18 13.01 -1.17
N ALA A 43 -14.27 13.32 0.13
CA ALA A 43 -15.31 14.19 0.69
C ALA A 43 -15.30 15.62 0.09
N LYS A 44 -14.18 16.07 -0.50
CA LYS A 44 -14.00 17.38 -1.15
C LYS A 44 -14.79 17.53 -2.47
N THR A 45 -15.24 16.43 -3.07
CA THR A 45 -16.00 16.47 -4.33
C THR A 45 -17.47 16.88 -4.15
N THR A 46 -17.91 17.07 -2.90
CA THR A 46 -19.24 17.57 -2.55
C THR A 46 -19.32 19.09 -2.76
N PRO A 47 -20.26 19.62 -3.58
CA PRO A 47 -20.40 21.07 -3.76
C PRO A 47 -20.71 21.78 -2.43
N GLY A 48 -19.91 22.78 -2.05
CA GLY A 48 -20.16 23.64 -0.89
C GLY A 48 -19.19 23.48 0.29
N THR A 49 -18.28 22.50 0.27
CA THR A 49 -17.18 22.42 1.23
C THR A 49 -15.97 23.19 0.72
N GLY A 50 -15.45 24.13 1.52
CA GLY A 50 -14.31 24.98 1.15
C GLY A 50 -13.03 24.18 0.82
N LYS A 51 -12.01 24.84 0.24
CA LYS A 51 -10.72 24.24 -0.13
C LYS A 51 -10.06 23.54 1.08
N VAL A 52 -10.13 22.22 1.14
CA VAL A 52 -9.38 21.42 2.12
C VAL A 52 -7.94 21.26 1.66
N SER A 53 -6.99 21.44 2.58
CA SER A 53 -5.55 21.33 2.32
C SER A 53 -5.17 19.98 1.68
N PRO A 54 -4.17 19.96 0.79
CA PRO A 54 -3.59 18.72 0.29
C PRO A 54 -3.18 17.80 1.44
N GLN A 55 -3.47 16.51 1.30
CA GLN A 55 -3.02 15.49 2.24
C GLN A 55 -1.59 15.06 1.88
N PRO A 56 -0.74 14.71 2.86
CA PRO A 56 0.61 14.23 2.56
C PRO A 56 0.57 12.92 1.76
N SER A 57 1.59 12.69 0.95
CA SER A 57 1.79 11.40 0.27
C SER A 57 2.23 10.34 1.26
N LEU A 58 1.82 9.10 1.03
CA LEU A 58 2.43 7.93 1.67
C LEU A 58 3.79 7.68 1.03
N GLU A 59 4.83 7.56 1.86
CA GLU A 59 6.20 7.17 1.49
C GLU A 59 6.70 6.10 2.47
N TYR A 60 6.14 4.91 2.38
CA TYR A 60 6.57 3.79 3.23
C TYR A 60 7.83 3.13 2.66
N ARG A 61 8.80 2.86 3.53
CA ARG A 61 10.02 2.14 3.17
C ARG A 61 10.38 1.13 4.25
N TYR A 62 10.54 -0.11 3.84
CA TYR A 62 11.11 -1.20 4.63
C TYR A 62 12.46 -1.62 4.06
N THR A 63 13.46 -1.69 4.92
CA THR A 63 14.82 -2.12 4.60
C THR A 63 15.17 -3.36 5.40
N GLY A 64 14.97 -4.54 4.81
CA GLY A 64 15.39 -5.83 5.37
C GLY A 64 16.05 -6.69 4.30
N ASP A 65 15.87 -8.02 4.38
CA ASP A 65 16.34 -8.97 3.36
C ASP A 65 15.79 -8.67 1.96
N VAL A 66 14.57 -8.11 1.94
CA VAL A 66 13.95 -7.53 0.75
C VAL A 66 13.67 -6.07 1.06
N PHE A 67 14.01 -5.20 0.11
CA PHE A 67 13.61 -3.80 0.14
C PHE A 67 12.19 -3.67 -0.39
N VAL A 68 11.32 -3.02 0.37
CA VAL A 68 9.94 -2.71 -0.04
C VAL A 68 9.72 -1.22 0.11
N GLU A 69 9.21 -0.58 -0.93
CA GLU A 69 8.79 0.81 -0.92
C GLU A 69 7.40 0.93 -1.50
N ILE A 70 6.53 1.69 -0.84
CA ILE A 70 5.17 1.96 -1.29
C ILE A 70 4.94 3.46 -1.27
N PHE A 71 4.59 3.98 -2.45
CA PHE A 71 4.25 5.38 -2.63
C PHE A 71 2.78 5.54 -3.04
N CYS A 72 2.10 6.53 -2.46
CA CYS A 72 0.77 6.93 -2.92
C CYS A 72 0.52 8.40 -2.63
N ASN A 73 0.12 9.17 -3.66
CA ASN A 73 -0.39 10.52 -3.47
C ASN A 73 -1.93 10.49 -3.36
N PRO A 74 -2.52 10.71 -2.18
CA PRO A 74 -3.98 10.64 -2.01
C PRO A 74 -4.73 11.75 -2.76
N ASN A 75 -4.07 12.83 -3.17
CA ASN A 75 -4.71 13.99 -3.79
C ASN A 75 -5.08 13.80 -5.26
N ILE A 76 -4.51 12.78 -5.93
CA ILE A 76 -4.76 12.53 -7.36
C ILE A 76 -5.88 11.52 -7.61
N TRP A 77 -6.41 10.90 -6.55
CA TRP A 77 -7.42 9.86 -6.64
C TRP A 77 -8.81 10.40 -6.31
N PRO A 78 -9.85 10.07 -7.10
CA PRO A 78 -11.20 10.54 -6.86
C PRO A 78 -11.88 9.85 -5.67
N THR A 79 -11.55 8.58 -5.42
CA THR A 79 -12.07 7.77 -4.31
C THR A 79 -11.01 6.80 -3.81
N PRO A 80 -11.12 6.30 -2.55
CA PRO A 80 -10.21 5.28 -2.04
C PRO A 80 -10.20 3.98 -2.87
N PHE A 81 -11.34 3.61 -3.45
CA PHE A 81 -11.49 2.37 -4.24
C PHE A 81 -10.84 2.46 -5.62
N ALA A 82 -10.64 3.68 -6.14
CA ALA A 82 -9.92 3.90 -7.39
C ALA A 82 -8.40 4.03 -7.19
N ALA A 83 -7.93 4.07 -5.93
CA ALA A 83 -6.54 4.38 -5.63
C ALA A 83 -5.60 3.22 -5.96
N LYS A 84 -4.48 3.55 -6.61
CA LYS A 84 -3.34 2.66 -6.77
C LYS A 84 -2.14 3.16 -5.99
N VAL A 85 -1.27 2.24 -5.63
CA VAL A 85 0.03 2.51 -5.03
C VAL A 85 1.13 2.14 -6.00
N LEU A 86 2.22 2.91 -6.01
CA LEU A 86 3.45 2.53 -6.68
C LEU A 86 4.26 1.67 -5.72
N LEU A 87 4.38 0.39 -6.02
CA LEU A 87 5.09 -0.62 -5.26
C LEU A 87 6.47 -0.85 -5.89
N THR A 88 7.53 -0.76 -5.08
CA THR A 88 8.86 -1.20 -5.46
C THR A 88 9.34 -2.30 -4.52
N ILE A 89 9.72 -3.44 -5.09
CA ILE A 89 10.32 -4.58 -4.40
C ILE A 89 11.71 -4.79 -5.00
N ARG A 90 12.74 -4.84 -4.15
CA ARG A 90 14.11 -5.05 -4.59
C ARG A 90 14.83 -6.08 -3.73
N ASN A 91 15.57 -6.95 -4.39
CA ASN A 91 16.53 -7.89 -3.80
C ASN A 91 17.84 -7.85 -4.63
N LEU A 92 18.82 -8.70 -4.31
CA LEU A 92 20.16 -8.76 -4.90
C LEU A 92 20.19 -8.81 -6.43
N GLY A 93 19.20 -9.45 -7.08
CA GLY A 93 19.18 -9.61 -8.54
C GLY A 93 17.94 -9.06 -9.26
N ILE A 94 16.92 -8.61 -8.52
CA ILE A 94 15.63 -8.21 -9.09
C ILE A 94 15.19 -6.88 -8.48
N ARG A 95 14.70 -5.98 -9.34
CA ARG A 95 13.92 -4.80 -8.96
C ARG A 95 12.62 -4.83 -9.75
N LEU A 96 11.51 -4.97 -9.04
CA LEU A 96 10.16 -4.82 -9.58
C LEU A 96 9.64 -3.46 -9.11
N THR A 97 9.22 -2.61 -10.05
CA THR A 97 8.47 -1.39 -9.75
C THR A 97 7.20 -1.44 -10.58
N THR A 98 6.04 -1.44 -9.92
CA THR A 98 4.74 -1.61 -10.55
C THR A 98 3.66 -0.87 -9.79
N GLU A 99 2.56 -0.56 -10.46
CA GLU A 99 1.33 -0.16 -9.77
C GLU A 99 0.59 -1.38 -9.23
N ALA A 100 -0.06 -1.23 -8.08
CA ALA A 100 -0.99 -2.20 -7.52
C ALA A 100 -2.24 -1.49 -7.00
N GLU A 101 -3.40 -2.13 -7.11
CA GLU A 101 -4.65 -1.60 -6.54
C GLU A 101 -4.57 -1.60 -5.02
N LEU A 102 -4.87 -0.45 -4.39
CA LEU A 102 -4.74 -0.30 -2.93
C LEU A 102 -5.64 -1.28 -2.18
N THR A 103 -6.87 -1.48 -2.66
CA THR A 103 -7.82 -2.46 -2.11
C THR A 103 -7.23 -3.86 -2.12
N ARG A 104 -6.57 -4.24 -3.22
CA ARG A 104 -5.97 -5.56 -3.33
C ARG A 104 -4.78 -5.75 -2.40
N VAL A 105 -3.92 -4.74 -2.28
CA VAL A 105 -2.80 -4.74 -1.32
C VAL A 105 -3.31 -4.89 0.12
N ILE A 106 -4.42 -4.23 0.47
CA ILE A 106 -5.06 -4.36 1.80
C ILE A 106 -5.54 -5.79 2.05
N GLU A 107 -6.24 -6.39 1.07
CA GLU A 107 -6.73 -7.77 1.16
C GLU A 107 -5.57 -8.76 1.37
N ASP A 108 -4.56 -8.70 0.51
CA ASP A 108 -3.41 -9.59 0.54
C ASP A 108 -2.61 -9.44 1.86
N LEU A 109 -2.45 -8.21 2.34
CA LEU A 109 -1.77 -7.94 3.62
C LEU A 109 -2.56 -8.47 4.83
N ASN A 110 -3.89 -8.36 4.82
CA ASN A 110 -4.74 -8.93 5.86
C ASN A 110 -4.68 -10.46 5.87
N GLN A 111 -4.80 -11.09 4.69
CA GLN A 111 -4.70 -12.55 4.55
C GLN A 111 -3.33 -13.08 5.01
N TYR A 112 -2.26 -12.32 4.75
CA TYR A 112 -0.94 -12.66 5.27
C TYR A 112 -0.88 -12.57 6.81
N LEU A 113 -1.43 -11.51 7.39
CA LEU A 113 -1.42 -11.30 8.85
C LEU A 113 -2.32 -12.28 9.61
N GLU A 114 -3.39 -12.80 9.01
CA GLU A 114 -4.27 -13.81 9.61
C GLU A 114 -3.57 -15.18 9.81
N GLN A 115 -2.41 -15.39 9.20
CA GLN A 115 -1.62 -16.61 9.34
C GLN A 115 -0.68 -16.59 10.58
N PHE A 116 -0.67 -15.50 11.35
CA PHE A 116 0.16 -15.28 12.53
C PHE A 116 -0.67 -14.87 13.75
#